data_AF-A0A3M1MN81-F1
#
_entry.id   AF-A0A3M1MN81-F1
#
_cell.length_a   1.000
_cell.length_b   1.000
_cell.length_c   1.000
_cell.angle_alpha   90.00
_cell.angle_beta   90.00
_cell.angle_gamma   90.00
#
_symmetry.space_group_name_H-M   'P 1'
#
loop_
_entity.id
_entity.type
_entity.pdbx_description
1 polymer ?
#
loop_
_entity_poly.entity_id
_entity_poly.type
_entity_poly.pdbx_seq_one_letter_code
_entity_poly.pdbx_strand_id
1 'polypeptide(L)' 'MTKVVKVVSLISLALVLVPSMMYFAGMLAHDTVRSLAVVGTLMWFAATPMWMGRELPVDATHVEI' A
#
# COMPACT_ATOMS: atom_id res chain seq x y z
N MET A 1 7.71 -4.83 16.33
CA MET A 1 6.44 -4.14 15.99
C MET A 1 6.06 -4.22 14.50
N THR A 2 7.00 -4.60 13.61
CA THR A 2 6.83 -4.62 12.14
C THR A 2 5.76 -5.58 11.60
N LYS A 3 5.43 -6.68 12.29
CA LYS A 3 4.45 -7.67 11.80
C LYS A 3 3.04 -7.11 11.65
N VAL A 4 2.56 -6.34 12.64
CA VAL A 4 1.21 -5.74 12.61
C VAL A 4 1.10 -4.71 11.49
N VAL A 5 2.08 -3.83 11.37
CA VAL A 5 2.13 -2.79 10.33
C VAL A 5 2.21 -3.40 8.92
N LYS A 6 2.94 -4.52 8.78
CA LYS A 6 3.00 -5.30 7.53
C LYS A 6 1.64 -5.91 7.16
N VAL A 7 0.92 -6.46 8.13
CA VAL A 7 -0.45 -6.99 7.91
C VAL A 7 -1.40 -5.87 7.52
N VAL A 8 -1.35 -4.73 8.22
CA VAL A 8 -2.17 -3.55 7.88
C VAL A 8 -1.86 -3.06 6.46
N SER A 9 -0.58 -2.94 6.08
CA SER A 9 -0.17 -2.59 4.71
C SER A 9 -0.73 -3.58 3.67
N LEU A 10 -0.67 -4.90 3.92
CA LEU A 10 -1.26 -5.90 3.02
C LEU A 10 -2.78 -5.76 2.91
N ILE A 11 -3.48 -5.49 4.01
CA ILE A 11 -4.93 -5.27 4.01
C ILE A 11 -5.27 -4.00 3.23
N SER A 12 -4.54 -2.91 3.44
CA SER A 12 -4.75 -1.66 2.69
C SER A 12 -4.53 -1.86 1.19
N LEU A 13 -3.54 -2.65 0.79
CA LEU A 13 -3.31 -3.00 -0.61
C LEU A 13 -4.46 -3.86 -1.18
N ALA A 14 -4.94 -4.84 -0.41
CA ALA A 14 -6.10 -5.63 -0.81
C ALA A 14 -7.37 -4.76 -0.96
N LEU A 15 -7.53 -3.74 -0.12
CA LEU A 15 -8.64 -2.78 -0.20
C LEU A 15 -8.59 -1.93 -1.48
N VAL A 16 -7.45 -1.85 -2.18
CA VAL A 16 -7.36 -1.20 -3.50
C VAL A 16 -7.68 -2.21 -4.61
N LEU A 17 -7.09 -3.40 -4.53
CA LEU A 17 -7.18 -4.42 -5.59
C LEU A 17 -8.54 -5.11 -5.65
N VAL A 18 -9.08 -5.53 -4.50
CA VAL A 18 -10.33 -6.30 -4.42
C VAL A 18 -11.53 -5.53 -4.97
N PRO A 19 -11.82 -4.29 -4.55
CA PRO A 19 -12.95 -3.55 -5.12
C PRO A 19 -12.73 -3.23 -6.60
N SER A 20 -11.49 -3.03 -7.05
CA SER A 20 -11.18 -2.87 -8.48
C SER A 20 -11.53 -4.13 -9.28
N MET A 21 -11.22 -5.33 -8.77
CA MET A 21 -11.64 -6.58 -9.40
C MET A 21 -13.17 -6.79 -9.35
N MET A 22 -13.82 -6.43 -8.23
CA MET A 22 -15.27 -6.52 -8.10
C MET A 22 -16.00 -5.55 -9.03
N TYR A 23 -15.42 -4.39 -9.33
CA TYR A 23 -15.93 -3.47 -10.36
C TYR A 23 -15.96 -4.13 -11.74
N PHE A 24 -14.86 -4.79 -12.13
CA PHE A 24 -14.81 -5.52 -13.39
C PHE A 24 -15.81 -6.68 -13.46
N ALA A 25 -16.13 -7.29 -12.33
CA ALA A 25 -17.18 -8.30 -12.24
C ALA A 25 -18.61 -7.72 -12.21
N GLY A 26 -18.78 -6.39 -12.30
CA GLY A 26 -20.08 -5.73 -12.25
C GLY A 26 -20.75 -5.72 -10.87
N MET A 27 -20.02 -6.07 -9.81
CA MET A 27 -20.56 -6.18 -8.45
C MET A 27 -20.56 -4.86 -7.66
N LEU A 28 -19.79 -3.86 -8.11
CA LEU A 28 -19.66 -2.56 -7.45
C LEU A 28 -19.84 -1.42 -8.44
N ALA A 29 -20.40 -0.31 -7.98
CA ALA A 29 -20.45 0.94 -8.72
C ALA A 29 -19.07 1.63 -8.74
N HIS A 30 -18.80 2.40 -9.80
CA HIS A 30 -17.52 3.07 -9.99
C HIS A 30 -17.18 4.05 -8.85
N ASP A 31 -18.16 4.81 -8.36
CA ASP A 31 -17.96 5.77 -7.26
C ASP A 31 -17.50 5.10 -5.95
N THR A 32 -18.06 3.94 -5.64
CA THR A 32 -17.67 3.16 -4.45
C THR A 32 -16.22 2.67 -4.59
N VAL A 33 -15.84 2.20 -5.77
CA VAL A 33 -14.50 1.67 -6.04
C VAL A 33 -13.46 2.79 -5.99
N ARG A 34 -13.80 3.96 -6.55
CA ARG A 34 -12.94 5.15 -6.54
C ARG A 34 -12.64 5.62 -5.11
N SER A 35 -13.66 5.73 -4.27
CA SER A 35 -13.46 6.17 -2.87
C SER A 35 -12.66 5.15 -2.06
N LEU A 36 -12.96 3.85 -2.19
CA LEU A 36 -12.22 2.78 -1.52
C LEU A 36 -10.75 2.71 -1.97
N ALA A 37 -10.48 2.87 -3.27
CA ALA A 37 -9.13 2.88 -3.80
C ALA A 37 -8.31 4.05 -3.24
N VAL A 38 -8.88 5.27 -3.21
CA VAL A 38 -8.19 6.45 -2.64
C VAL A 38 -7.87 6.23 -1.17
N VAL A 39 -8.84 5.79 -0.38
CA VAL A 39 -8.66 5.55 1.07
C VAL A 39 -7.65 4.42 1.31
N GLY A 40 -7.74 3.33 0.55
CA GLY A 40 -6.81 2.20 0.61
C GLY A 40 -5.38 2.62 0.25
N THR A 41 -5.19 3.43 -0.78
CA THR A 41 -3.88 3.96 -1.17
C THR A 41 -3.30 4.86 -0.09
N LEU A 42 -4.08 5.77 0.49
CA LEU A 42 -3.59 6.64 1.57
C LEU A 42 -3.16 5.84 2.80
N MET A 43 -3.98 4.87 3.22
CA MET A 43 -3.61 3.97 4.32
C MET A 43 -2.36 3.15 4.01
N TRP A 44 -2.27 2.61 2.80
CA TRP A 44 -1.10 1.83 2.37
C TRP A 44 0.16 2.69 2.35
N PHE A 45 0.06 3.94 1.88
CA PHE A 45 1.19 4.87 1.82
C PHE A 45 1.66 5.29 3.21
N ALA A 46 0.75 5.42 4.19
CA ALA A 46 1.13 5.65 5.58
C ALA A 46 1.78 4.42 6.23
N ALA A 47 1.23 3.22 5.98
CA ALA A 47 1.69 1.99 6.63
C ALA A 47 2.98 1.42 6.03
N THR A 48 3.18 1.52 4.72
CA THR A 48 4.28 0.82 4.02
C THR A 48 5.68 1.30 4.41
N PRO A 49 5.97 2.62 4.49
CA PRO A 49 7.29 3.11 4.87
C PRO A 49 7.69 2.71 6.29
N MET A 50 6.72 2.54 7.20
CA MET A 50 6.94 2.23 8.60
C MET A 50 7.56 0.83 8.84
N TRP A 51 7.53 -0.07 7.85
CA TRP A 51 8.16 -1.39 7.95
C TRP A 51 9.09 -1.74 6.79
N MET A 52 8.94 -1.06 5.64
CA MET A 52 9.75 -1.32 4.44
C MET A 52 11.01 -0.44 4.37
N GLY A 53 11.26 0.41 5.38
CA GLY A 53 12.50 1.16 5.52
C GLY A 53 13.71 0.23 5.37
N ARG A 54 14.52 0.48 4.33
CA ARG A 54 15.75 -0.26 4.08
C ARG A 54 16.85 0.32 4.98
N GLU A 55 17.59 -0.55 5.66
CA GLU A 55 18.91 -0.17 6.15
C GLU A 55 19.78 0.03 4.92
N LEU A 56 20.27 1.26 4.72
CA LEU A 56 21.21 1.55 3.64
C LEU A 56 22.51 0.81 3.96
N PRO A 57 23.03 -0.05 3.06
CA PRO A 57 24.37 -0.59 3.25
C PRO A 57 25.37 0.57 3.30
N VAL A 58 26.27 0.53 4.29
CA VAL A 58 27.24 1.59 4.64
C VAL A 58 28.07 2.08 3.45
N ASP A 59 28.23 1.25 2.41
CA ASP A 59 29.00 1.55 1.19
C ASP A 59 28.35 2.55 0.21
N ALA A 60 27.07 2.90 0.39
CA ALA A 60 26.45 3.97 -0.41
C ALA A 60 26.98 5.38 -0.07
N THR A 61 27.85 5.49 0.94
CA THR A 61 28.44 6.76 1.41
C THR A 61 29.59 7.26 0.52
N HIS A 62 30.18 6.39 -0.31
CA HIS A 62 31.37 6.71 -1.14
C HIS A 62 31.08 6.93 -2.63
N VAL A 63 29.81 7.01 -3.03
CA VAL A 63 29.48 7.40 -4.41
C VAL A 63 29.35 8.92 -4.44
N GLU A 64 30.47 9.61 -4.67
CA GLU A 64 30.46 10.99 -5.13
C GLU A 64 29.79 11.01 -6.52
N ILE A 65 28.67 11.74 -6.63
CA ILE A 65 27.95 12.01 -7.88
C ILE A 65 28.34 13.39 -8.40
#